data_AF-A0A5N5LYX8-F1
#
_entry.id   AF-A0A5N5LYX8-F1
#
_cell.length_a   1.000
_cell.length_b   1.000
_cell.length_c   1.000
_cell.angle_alpha   90.00
_cell.angle_beta   90.00
_cell.angle_gamma   90.00
#
_symmetry.space_group_name_H-M   'P 1'
#
loop_
_entity.id
_entity.type
_entity.pdbx_description
1 polymer ?
#
loop_
_entity_poly.entity_id
_entity_poly.type
_entity_poly.pdbx_seq_one_letter_code
_entity_poly.pdbx_strand_id
1 'polypeptide(L)'
;MSAFKVEPILRSLHAKFGPMVTLRVGTRTAIFVADRTLAHEALIQSSAVYADRPPAGATIRVISSNQHNITSSSYGPTWRLLRRNLTAEILHPSRVKSYTHARNWVLQILQNRFESQAKAGRPICAMEHFQHAMFCLLVLMCFGDKLDEDQIKRIKEVQRQMIVNFGKFNILNFWPRVTKILLRNRWKELFFLRKCQDDVLISLIRARKKAKEERVNKSKEDKKDYEDEYVLSYVDTLLALELPEEKRKLKEEEMVTNLIWKFEWKAVDGDGVDLSEKEEFTIVMKNPLQTHVCPRLK
;
A
#
# COMPACT_ATOMS: atom_id res chain seq x y z
N MET A 1 -13.57 3.86 19.23
CA MET A 1 -12.75 2.72 19.66
C MET A 1 -11.50 2.68 18.79
N SER A 2 -10.32 2.42 19.35
CA SER A 2 -9.14 2.04 18.56
C SER A 2 -9.33 0.62 18.02
N ALA A 3 -8.80 0.28 16.84
CA ALA A 3 -9.01 -1.06 16.27
C ALA A 3 -8.32 -2.15 17.10
N PHE A 4 -7.30 -1.81 17.91
CA PHE A 4 -6.60 -2.71 18.84
C PHE A 4 -7.48 -3.41 19.90
N LYS A 5 -8.76 -3.07 20.04
CA LYS A 5 -9.71 -3.82 20.88
C LYS A 5 -10.78 -4.60 20.11
N VAL A 6 -10.86 -4.45 18.79
CA VAL A 6 -11.92 -5.08 17.99
C VAL A 6 -11.72 -6.60 17.91
N GLU A 7 -10.52 -7.07 17.58
CA GLU A 7 -10.25 -8.50 17.43
C GLU A 7 -10.51 -9.31 18.72
N PRO A 8 -9.99 -8.95 19.92
CA PRO A 8 -10.27 -9.73 21.13
C PRO A 8 -11.77 -9.76 21.49
N ILE A 9 -12.47 -8.65 21.25
CA ILE A 9 -13.93 -8.57 21.42
C ILE A 9 -14.63 -9.52 20.43
N LEU A 10 -14.25 -9.52 19.15
CA LEU A 10 -14.80 -10.44 18.15
C LEU A 10 -14.51 -11.90 18.47
N ARG A 11 -13.29 -12.26 18.89
CA ARG A 11 -12.97 -13.63 19.33
C ARG A 11 -13.88 -14.08 20.49
N SER A 12 -14.09 -13.21 21.48
CA SER A 12 -15.00 -13.47 22.61
C SER A 12 -16.46 -13.62 22.18
N LEU A 13 -16.93 -12.76 21.27
CA LEU A 13 -18.29 -12.83 20.72
C LEU A 13 -18.51 -14.09 19.87
N HIS A 14 -17.55 -14.47 19.03
CA HIS A 14 -17.63 -15.68 18.22
C HIS A 14 -17.65 -16.94 19.07
N ALA A 15 -16.87 -16.98 20.17
CA ALA A 15 -16.92 -18.08 21.13
C ALA A 15 -18.28 -18.22 21.84
N LYS A 16 -19.03 -17.11 22.00
CA LYS A 16 -20.34 -17.10 22.68
C LYS A 16 -21.55 -17.27 21.75
N PHE A 17 -21.49 -16.70 20.55
CA PHE A 17 -22.63 -16.58 19.63
C PHE A 17 -22.44 -17.33 18.30
N GLY A 18 -21.30 -17.99 18.11
CA GLY A 18 -20.99 -18.78 16.92
C GLY A 18 -20.21 -18.01 15.83
N PRO A 19 -19.97 -18.64 14.68
CA PRO A 19 -19.04 -18.15 13.66
C PRO A 19 -19.50 -16.90 12.90
N MET A 20 -20.74 -16.43 13.09
CA MET A 20 -21.24 -15.22 12.47
C MET A 20 -21.91 -14.34 13.52
N VAL A 21 -21.42 -13.10 13.68
CA VAL A 21 -21.96 -12.15 14.67
C VAL A 21 -22.28 -10.80 14.02
N THR A 22 -23.47 -10.28 14.33
CA THR A 22 -23.96 -9.00 13.81
C THR A 22 -23.87 -7.94 14.89
N LEU A 23 -23.13 -6.85 14.62
CA LEU A 23 -22.91 -5.74 15.54
C LEU A 23 -23.33 -4.42 14.93
N ARG A 24 -23.94 -3.54 15.74
CA ARG A 24 -24.30 -2.18 15.34
C ARG A 24 -23.16 -1.22 15.68
N VAL A 25 -22.37 -0.84 14.67
CA VAL A 25 -21.22 0.06 14.81
C VAL A 25 -21.66 1.48 14.45
N GLY A 26 -22.11 2.22 15.46
CA GLY A 26 -22.71 3.54 15.27
C GLY A 26 -24.02 3.45 14.49
N THR A 27 -24.10 4.10 13.32
CA THR A 27 -25.28 4.06 12.45
C THR A 27 -25.30 2.88 11.47
N ARG A 28 -24.20 2.11 11.35
CA ARG A 28 -24.08 1.00 10.41
C ARG A 28 -24.18 -0.36 11.12
N THR A 29 -24.85 -1.31 10.48
CA THR A 29 -24.76 -2.73 10.87
C THR A 29 -23.54 -3.34 10.19
N ALA A 30 -22.74 -4.09 10.95
CA ALA A 30 -21.59 -4.85 10.46
C ALA A 30 -21.78 -6.33 10.83
N ILE A 31 -21.53 -7.21 9.88
CA ILE A 31 -21.56 -8.66 10.08
C ILE A 31 -20.10 -9.14 10.05
N PHE A 32 -19.70 -9.87 11.07
CA PHE A 32 -18.37 -10.46 11.20
C PHE A 32 -18.51 -11.96 11.01
N VAL A 33 -17.65 -12.54 10.17
CA VAL A 33 -17.66 -13.95 9.79
C VAL A 33 -16.30 -14.55 10.14
N ALA A 34 -16.31 -15.61 10.96
CA ALA A 34 -15.17 -16.38 11.43
C ALA A 34 -15.33 -17.88 11.12
N ASP A 35 -16.09 -18.22 10.06
CA ASP A 35 -16.11 -19.56 9.47
C ASP A 35 -15.55 -19.53 8.04
N ARG A 36 -14.84 -20.61 7.68
CA ARG A 36 -14.19 -20.79 6.37
C ARG A 36 -15.17 -21.08 5.24
N THR A 37 -16.29 -21.75 5.51
CA THR A 37 -17.26 -22.11 4.46
C THR A 37 -18.09 -20.90 4.06
N LEU A 38 -18.58 -20.13 5.05
CA LEU A 38 -19.26 -18.85 4.83
C LEU A 38 -18.33 -17.80 4.18
N ALA A 39 -17.06 -17.75 4.59
CA ALA A 39 -16.08 -16.87 3.95
C ALA A 39 -15.80 -17.28 2.50
N HIS A 40 -15.73 -18.57 2.18
CA HIS A 40 -15.59 -19.05 0.81
C HIS A 40 -16.84 -18.76 -0.04
N GLU A 41 -18.03 -19.00 0.52
CA GLU A 41 -19.31 -18.69 -0.14
C GLU A 41 -19.42 -17.20 -0.47
N ALA A 42 -19.12 -16.32 0.49
CA ALA A 42 -19.18 -14.87 0.28
C ALA A 42 -18.07 -14.35 -0.65
N LEU A 43 -16.81 -14.73 -0.43
CA LEU A 43 -15.65 -14.11 -1.08
C LEU A 43 -15.24 -14.78 -2.40
N ILE A 44 -15.68 -16.02 -2.67
CA ILE A 44 -15.38 -16.76 -3.90
C ILE A 44 -16.66 -16.95 -4.71
N GLN A 45 -17.63 -17.71 -4.20
CA GLN A 45 -18.84 -18.11 -4.95
C GLN A 45 -19.75 -16.92 -5.27
N SER A 46 -19.99 -16.07 -4.27
CA SER A 46 -20.79 -14.84 -4.37
C SER A 46 -19.93 -13.58 -4.46
N SER A 47 -18.68 -13.70 -4.91
CA SER A 47 -17.67 -12.64 -4.88
C SER A 47 -18.15 -11.29 -5.45
N ALA A 48 -18.89 -11.29 -6.56
CA ALA A 48 -19.41 -10.06 -7.17
C ALA A 48 -20.42 -9.30 -6.29
N VAL A 49 -21.13 -9.98 -5.38
CA VAL A 49 -22.10 -9.38 -4.44
C VAL A 49 -21.38 -8.72 -3.26
N TYR A 50 -20.29 -9.33 -2.78
CA TYR A 50 -19.56 -8.90 -1.59
C TYR A 50 -18.24 -8.15 -1.88
N ALA A 51 -17.88 -7.97 -3.15
CA ALA A 51 -16.65 -7.28 -3.56
C ALA A 51 -16.68 -5.76 -3.35
N ASP A 52 -17.86 -5.16 -3.15
CA ASP A 52 -18.01 -3.70 -3.05
C ASP A 52 -17.31 -3.08 -1.83
N ARG A 53 -17.15 -1.75 -1.84
CA ARG A 53 -16.59 -0.97 -0.72
C ARG A 53 -17.65 0.00 -0.19
N PRO A 54 -17.90 0.02 1.13
CA PRO A 54 -18.90 0.90 1.70
C PRO A 54 -18.51 2.37 1.48
N PRO A 55 -19.48 3.29 1.30
CA PRO A 55 -19.19 4.71 1.10
C PRO A 55 -18.26 5.27 2.18
N ALA A 56 -17.19 5.93 1.75
CA ALA A 56 -16.11 6.41 2.58
C ALA A 56 -16.58 7.42 3.64
N GLY A 57 -16.00 7.33 4.83
CA GLY A 57 -16.08 8.38 5.84
C GLY A 57 -15.47 9.70 5.34
N ALA A 58 -15.77 10.80 6.02
CA ALA A 58 -15.30 12.12 5.60
C ALA A 58 -13.76 12.23 5.61
N THR A 59 -13.05 11.51 6.50
CA THR A 59 -11.59 11.46 6.49
C THR A 59 -11.06 10.61 5.33
N ILE A 60 -11.66 9.43 5.11
CA ILE A 60 -11.27 8.52 4.01
C ILE A 60 -11.42 9.21 2.66
N ARG A 61 -12.48 10.01 2.42
CA ARG A 61 -12.61 10.78 1.17
C ARG A 61 -11.45 11.76 0.92
N VAL A 62 -10.82 12.30 1.96
CA VAL A 62 -9.61 13.14 1.82
C VAL A 62 -8.38 12.28 1.51
N ILE A 63 -8.23 11.15 2.21
CA ILE A 63 -7.06 10.26 2.10
C ILE A 63 -7.06 9.47 0.79
N SER A 64 -8.21 9.07 0.26
CA SER A 64 -8.34 8.23 -0.95
C SER A 64 -8.69 9.01 -2.21
N SER A 65 -8.63 10.35 -2.18
CA SER A 65 -9.05 11.23 -3.29
C SER A 65 -10.47 10.87 -3.76
N ASN A 66 -11.42 10.89 -2.82
CA ASN A 66 -12.83 10.50 -2.99
C ASN A 66 -13.03 9.07 -3.53
N GLN A 67 -12.30 8.10 -2.99
CA GLN A 67 -12.35 6.68 -3.37
C GLN A 67 -11.91 6.36 -4.81
N HIS A 68 -11.18 7.24 -5.52
CA HIS A 68 -10.64 6.92 -6.86
C HIS A 68 -9.38 6.04 -6.80
N ASN A 69 -9.36 5.00 -5.95
CA ASN A 69 -8.22 4.10 -5.81
C ASN A 69 -8.57 2.61 -5.64
N ILE A 70 -7.65 1.72 -6.00
CA ILE A 70 -7.85 0.26 -5.98
C ILE A 70 -8.26 -0.32 -4.60
N THR A 71 -7.90 0.34 -3.50
CA THR A 71 -8.16 -0.16 -2.14
C THR A 71 -9.56 0.17 -1.63
N SER A 72 -10.11 1.34 -2.01
CA SER A 72 -11.36 1.87 -1.47
C SER A 72 -12.43 2.23 -2.50
N SER A 73 -12.17 2.20 -3.81
CA SER A 73 -13.23 2.35 -4.83
C SER A 73 -14.30 1.26 -4.68
N SER A 74 -15.55 1.67 -4.95
CA SER A 74 -16.67 0.73 -5.10
C SER A 74 -16.43 -0.22 -6.27
N TYR A 75 -16.99 -1.42 -6.18
CA TYR A 75 -16.84 -2.43 -7.22
C TYR A 75 -17.59 -2.01 -8.48
N GLY A 76 -16.83 -1.69 -9.53
CA GLY A 76 -17.36 -1.08 -10.75
C GLY A 76 -16.33 -1.03 -11.89
N PRO A 77 -16.63 -0.35 -13.01
CA PRO A 77 -15.71 -0.17 -14.13
C PRO A 77 -14.35 0.42 -13.71
N THR A 78 -14.36 1.46 -12.87
CA THR A 78 -13.15 2.14 -12.39
C THR A 78 -12.26 1.23 -11.54
N TRP A 79 -12.81 0.53 -10.53
CA TRP A 79 -12.04 -0.44 -9.74
C TRP A 79 -11.46 -1.58 -10.60
N ARG A 80 -12.26 -2.12 -11.53
CA ARG A 80 -11.82 -3.18 -12.45
C ARG A 80 -10.71 -2.70 -13.38
N LEU A 81 -10.76 -1.46 -13.87
CA LEU A 81 -9.70 -0.88 -14.70
C LEU A 81 -8.39 -0.76 -13.91
N LEU A 82 -8.42 -0.15 -12.72
CA LEU A 82 -7.25 0.04 -11.87
C LEU A 82 -6.62 -1.30 -11.47
N ARG A 83 -7.44 -2.27 -11.05
CA ARG A 83 -6.97 -3.62 -10.73
C ARG A 83 -6.38 -4.34 -11.93
N ARG A 84 -7.01 -4.26 -13.11
CA ARG A 84 -6.47 -4.86 -14.34
C ARG A 84 -5.14 -4.21 -14.73
N ASN A 85 -5.02 -2.88 -14.64
CA ASN A 85 -3.79 -2.16 -14.97
C ASN A 85 -2.62 -2.60 -14.07
N LEU A 86 -2.81 -2.58 -12.75
CA LEU A 86 -1.81 -3.02 -11.79
C LEU A 86 -1.42 -4.50 -12.00
N THR A 87 -2.41 -5.37 -12.16
CA THR A 87 -2.17 -6.82 -12.31
C THR A 87 -1.50 -7.16 -13.64
N ALA A 88 -1.91 -6.57 -14.76
CA ALA A 88 -1.39 -6.91 -16.08
C ALA A 88 -0.04 -6.25 -16.39
N GLU A 89 0.15 -4.98 -16.03
CA GLU A 89 1.34 -4.22 -16.44
C GLU A 89 2.52 -4.32 -15.46
N ILE A 90 2.24 -4.54 -14.16
CA ILE A 90 3.27 -4.48 -13.12
C ILE A 90 3.44 -5.84 -12.42
N LEU A 91 2.35 -6.44 -11.94
CA LEU A 91 2.41 -7.66 -11.11
C LEU A 91 2.34 -8.98 -11.89
N HIS A 92 2.12 -8.94 -13.21
CA HIS A 92 2.01 -10.15 -14.02
C HIS A 92 3.35 -10.92 -14.06
N PRO A 93 3.38 -12.26 -13.97
CA PRO A 93 4.63 -13.02 -13.94
C PRO A 93 5.60 -12.75 -15.11
N SER A 94 5.09 -12.39 -16.30
CA SER A 94 5.94 -11.97 -17.44
C SER A 94 6.58 -10.60 -17.23
N ARG A 95 5.91 -9.68 -16.52
CA ARG A 95 6.42 -8.34 -16.15
C ARG A 95 7.36 -8.39 -14.94
N VAL A 96 7.12 -9.28 -13.98
CA VAL A 96 8.04 -9.50 -12.83
C VAL A 96 9.47 -9.84 -13.29
N LYS A 97 9.62 -10.48 -14.47
CA LYS A 97 10.94 -10.74 -15.08
C LYS A 97 11.67 -9.48 -15.55
N SER A 98 10.99 -8.43 -16.03
CA SER A 98 11.68 -7.18 -16.43
C SER A 98 12.24 -6.40 -15.25
N TYR A 99 11.71 -6.59 -14.03
CA TYR A 99 12.29 -6.04 -12.80
C TYR A 99 13.48 -6.85 -12.25
N THR A 100 14.14 -7.70 -13.05
CA THR A 100 15.28 -8.50 -12.57
C THR A 100 16.45 -7.63 -12.11
N HIS A 101 16.81 -6.57 -12.85
CA HIS A 101 17.86 -5.66 -12.40
C HIS A 101 17.47 -4.85 -11.16
N ALA A 102 16.22 -4.39 -11.07
CA ALA A 102 15.70 -3.74 -9.86
C ALA A 102 15.82 -4.65 -8.62
N ARG A 103 15.53 -5.95 -8.77
CA ARG A 103 15.72 -6.95 -7.70
C ARG A 103 17.19 -7.17 -7.36
N ASN A 104 18.09 -7.22 -8.36
CA ASN A 104 19.54 -7.33 -8.14
C ASN A 104 20.09 -6.10 -7.38
N TRP A 105 19.68 -4.89 -7.77
CA TRP A 105 20.03 -3.63 -7.09
C TRP A 105 19.55 -3.61 -5.63
N VAL A 106 18.32 -4.05 -5.37
CA VAL A 106 17.80 -4.16 -4.00
C VAL A 106 18.50 -5.24 -3.18
N LEU A 107 18.92 -6.35 -3.80
CA LEU A 107 19.75 -7.36 -3.14
C LEU A 107 21.12 -6.79 -2.74
N GLN A 108 21.75 -5.98 -3.59
CA GLN A 108 23.00 -5.27 -3.26
C GLN A 108 22.81 -4.29 -2.10
N ILE A 109 21.70 -3.52 -2.07
CA ILE A 109 21.36 -2.66 -0.92
C ILE A 109 21.26 -3.48 0.37
N LEU A 110 20.58 -4.63 0.32
CA LEU A 110 20.40 -5.51 1.47
C LEU A 110 21.74 -6.05 1.98
N GLN A 111 22.59 -6.56 1.08
CA GLN A 111 23.94 -7.05 1.39
C GLN A 111 24.81 -5.96 2.01
N ASN A 112 24.92 -4.79 1.36
CA ASN A 112 25.74 -3.67 1.83
C ASN A 112 25.32 -3.20 3.24
N ARG A 113 24.01 -3.17 3.54
CA ARG A 113 23.51 -2.80 4.87
C ARG A 113 23.81 -3.87 5.92
N PHE A 114 23.75 -5.16 5.58
CA PHE A 114 24.15 -6.23 6.50
C PHE A 114 25.65 -6.23 6.78
N GLU A 115 26.50 -6.08 5.76
CA GLU A 115 27.94 -5.98 5.95
C GLU A 115 28.33 -4.78 6.82
N SER A 116 27.68 -3.62 6.61
CA SER A 116 27.92 -2.42 7.40
C SER A 116 27.59 -2.63 8.89
N GLN A 117 26.47 -3.26 9.22
CA GLN A 117 26.14 -3.56 10.62
C GLN A 117 26.98 -4.70 11.22
N ALA A 118 27.34 -5.72 10.43
CA ALA A 118 28.23 -6.78 10.89
C ALA A 118 29.61 -6.22 11.28
N LYS A 119 30.16 -5.30 10.47
CA LYS A 119 31.41 -4.57 10.78
C LYS A 119 31.31 -3.70 12.05
N ALA A 120 30.12 -3.26 12.43
CA ALA A 120 29.87 -2.52 13.67
C ALA A 120 29.73 -3.41 14.92
N GLY A 121 29.76 -4.74 14.79
CA GLY A 121 29.71 -5.68 15.90
C GLY A 121 28.38 -5.71 16.68
N ARG A 122 27.28 -5.24 16.07
CA ARG A 122 25.96 -5.14 16.72
C ARG A 122 25.00 -6.25 16.25
N PRO A 123 24.06 -6.70 17.11
CA PRO A 123 22.96 -7.56 16.67
C PRO A 123 22.17 -6.91 15.54
N ILE A 124 21.85 -7.68 14.49
CA ILE A 124 21.20 -7.18 13.27
C ILE A 124 19.69 -7.46 13.33
N CYS A 125 18.87 -6.39 13.34
CA CYS A 125 17.41 -6.51 13.20
C CYS A 125 17.04 -6.78 11.74
N ALA A 126 17.12 -8.04 11.30
CA ALA A 126 16.98 -8.42 9.88
C ALA A 126 15.70 -7.86 9.21
N MET A 127 14.59 -7.80 9.94
CA MET A 127 13.30 -7.31 9.44
C MET A 127 13.38 -5.85 8.93
N GLU A 128 14.10 -4.95 9.62
CA GLU A 128 14.25 -3.56 9.19
C GLU A 128 14.98 -3.44 7.86
N HIS A 129 15.99 -4.29 7.66
CA HIS A 129 16.77 -4.34 6.43
C HIS A 129 15.93 -4.87 5.26
N PHE A 130 15.16 -5.93 5.46
CA PHE A 130 14.20 -6.43 4.46
C PHE A 130 13.10 -5.40 4.15
N GLN A 131 12.52 -4.73 5.16
CA GLN A 131 11.52 -3.69 4.96
C GLN A 131 12.08 -2.51 4.14
N HIS A 132 13.29 -2.04 4.45
CA HIS A 132 13.93 -0.98 3.68
C HIS A 132 14.23 -1.42 2.23
N ALA A 133 14.79 -2.61 2.05
CA ALA A 133 15.08 -3.17 0.73
C ALA A 133 13.80 -3.29 -0.13
N MET A 134 12.74 -3.88 0.42
CA MET A 134 11.44 -3.99 -0.26
C MET A 134 10.80 -2.62 -0.53
N PHE A 135 10.95 -1.65 0.37
CA PHE A 135 10.47 -0.29 0.14
C PHE A 135 11.20 0.39 -1.03
N CYS A 136 12.52 0.26 -1.12
CA CYS A 136 13.29 0.74 -2.28
C CYS A 136 12.84 0.08 -3.58
N LEU A 137 12.56 -1.24 -3.58
CA LEU A 137 12.02 -1.94 -4.75
C LEU A 137 10.67 -1.36 -5.18
N LEU A 138 9.77 -1.10 -4.23
CA LEU A 138 8.42 -0.60 -4.51
C LEU A 138 8.43 0.85 -4.99
N VAL A 139 9.29 1.70 -4.43
CA VAL A 139 9.52 3.06 -4.94
C VAL A 139 10.03 3.01 -6.38
N LEU A 140 11.01 2.16 -6.67
CA LEU A 140 11.50 1.96 -8.03
C LEU A 140 10.40 1.41 -8.96
N MET A 141 9.59 0.43 -8.55
CA MET A 141 8.46 -0.05 -9.37
C MET A 141 7.38 1.02 -9.58
N CYS A 142 7.18 1.93 -8.62
CA CYS A 142 6.22 3.02 -8.72
C CYS A 142 6.68 4.12 -9.68
N PHE A 143 7.92 4.60 -9.54
CA PHE A 143 8.43 5.79 -10.26
C PHE A 143 9.41 5.47 -11.40
N GLY A 144 9.91 4.23 -11.46
CA GLY A 144 10.84 3.74 -12.50
C GLY A 144 12.25 4.30 -12.39
N ASP A 145 12.67 4.73 -11.19
CA ASP A 145 13.95 5.39 -10.94
C ASP A 145 14.58 4.97 -9.60
N LYS A 146 15.90 5.07 -9.49
CA LYS A 146 16.73 4.73 -8.32
C LYS A 146 16.95 5.98 -7.48
N LEU A 147 15.99 6.28 -6.60
CA LEU A 147 16.07 7.45 -5.73
C LEU A 147 17.16 7.33 -4.66
N ASP A 148 17.76 8.45 -4.27
CA ASP A 148 18.73 8.54 -3.19
C ASP A 148 18.11 8.27 -1.81
N GLU A 149 18.97 8.04 -0.80
CA GLU A 149 18.52 7.66 0.53
C GLU A 149 17.67 8.73 1.22
N ASP A 150 17.88 10.01 0.93
CA ASP A 150 17.14 11.11 1.57
C ASP A 150 15.76 11.30 0.95
N GLN A 151 15.61 11.10 -0.37
CA GLN A 151 14.29 10.97 -0.99
C GLN A 151 13.55 9.74 -0.46
N ILE A 152 14.22 8.58 -0.37
CA ILE A 152 13.63 7.37 0.23
C ILE A 152 13.16 7.62 1.68
N LYS A 153 13.96 8.31 2.51
CA LYS A 153 13.58 8.71 3.87
C LYS A 153 12.36 9.64 3.87
N ARG A 154 12.33 10.67 3.01
CA ARG A 154 11.20 11.61 2.87
C ARG A 154 9.89 10.88 2.51
N ILE A 155 9.93 10.00 1.51
CA ILE A 155 8.77 9.18 1.11
C ILE A 155 8.33 8.28 2.27
N LYS A 156 9.26 7.60 2.94
CA LYS A 156 8.97 6.72 4.08
C LYS A 156 8.30 7.50 5.21
N GLU A 157 8.77 8.71 5.51
CA GLU A 157 8.24 9.52 6.60
C GLU A 157 6.83 10.06 6.30
N VAL A 158 6.55 10.62 5.12
CA VAL A 158 5.18 11.09 4.81
C VAL A 158 4.17 9.93 4.76
N GLN A 159 4.59 8.75 4.32
CA GLN A 159 3.76 7.54 4.38
C GLN A 159 3.53 7.07 5.82
N ARG A 160 4.59 7.00 6.64
CA ARG A 160 4.50 6.64 8.06
C ARG A 160 3.57 7.58 8.82
N GLN A 161 3.72 8.90 8.64
CA GLN A 161 2.88 9.90 9.29
C GLN A 161 1.38 9.73 8.97
N MET A 162 1.04 9.40 7.72
CA MET A 162 -0.34 9.11 7.32
C MET A 162 -0.90 7.83 7.96
N ILE A 163 -0.07 6.78 8.10
CA ILE A 163 -0.47 5.51 8.73
C ILE A 163 -0.67 5.68 10.25
N VAL A 164 0.34 6.16 10.98
CA VAL A 164 0.29 6.25 12.45
C VAL A 164 -0.81 7.22 12.94
N ASN A 165 -1.11 8.28 12.18
CA ASN A 165 -2.17 9.23 12.53
C ASN A 165 -3.56 8.79 12.04
N PHE A 166 -3.70 7.71 11.26
CA PHE A 166 -4.99 7.27 10.73
C PHE A 166 -6.03 7.04 11.85
N GLY A 167 -5.63 6.33 12.91
CA GLY A 167 -6.47 6.07 14.08
C GLY A 167 -6.92 7.33 14.82
N LYS A 168 -6.05 8.36 14.89
CA LYS A 168 -6.30 9.65 15.54
C LYS A 168 -7.42 10.45 14.86
N PHE A 169 -7.57 10.31 13.54
CA PHE A 169 -8.59 11.02 12.76
C PHE A 169 -9.97 10.34 12.76
N ASN A 170 -10.10 9.10 13.25
CA ASN A 170 -11.38 8.38 13.25
C ASN A 170 -12.54 9.14 13.91
N ILE A 171 -12.27 9.95 14.94
CA ILE A 171 -13.29 10.78 15.61
C ILE A 171 -13.93 11.83 14.67
N LEU A 172 -13.23 12.28 13.63
CA LEU A 172 -13.72 13.28 12.67
C LEU A 172 -14.83 12.74 11.76
N ASN A 173 -14.98 11.41 11.68
CA ASN A 173 -16.06 10.76 10.95
C ASN A 173 -17.40 10.82 11.69
N PHE A 174 -17.41 11.07 13.00
CA PHE A 174 -18.63 11.34 13.75
C PHE A 174 -19.12 12.76 13.42
N TRP A 175 -20.40 12.89 13.03
CA TRP A 175 -21.03 14.13 12.52
C TRP A 175 -20.06 15.16 11.88
N PRO A 176 -19.54 14.90 10.66
CA PRO A 176 -18.46 15.68 10.06
C PRO A 176 -18.72 17.19 9.92
N ARG A 177 -20.00 17.62 9.84
CA ARG A 177 -20.37 19.05 9.83
C ARG A 177 -20.03 19.73 11.16
N VAL A 178 -20.29 19.05 12.29
CA VAL A 178 -20.01 19.56 13.64
C VAL A 178 -18.51 19.50 13.93
N THR A 179 -17.83 18.39 13.61
CA THR A 179 -16.39 18.26 13.87
C THR A 179 -15.53 19.18 13.01
N LYS A 180 -15.97 19.60 11.81
CA LYS A 180 -15.31 20.65 11.03
C LYS A 180 -15.23 22.00 11.77
N ILE A 181 -16.20 22.29 12.63
CA ILE A 181 -16.24 23.49 13.46
C ILE A 181 -15.47 23.24 14.77
N LEU A 182 -15.92 22.26 15.57
CA LEU A 182 -15.37 22.02 16.91
C LEU A 182 -13.95 21.44 16.93
N LEU A 183 -13.60 20.60 15.95
CA LEU A 183 -12.29 19.94 15.85
C LEU A 183 -11.48 20.48 14.66
N ARG A 184 -11.63 21.77 14.36
CA ARG A 184 -10.99 22.46 13.22
C ARG A 184 -9.48 22.22 13.13
N ASN A 185 -8.77 22.16 14.26
CA ASN A 185 -7.32 21.93 14.29
C ASN A 185 -6.95 20.49 13.85
N ARG A 186 -7.74 19.47 14.21
CA ARG A 186 -7.52 18.09 13.73
C ARG A 186 -7.86 17.93 12.25
N TRP A 187 -8.84 18.67 11.74
CA TRP A 187 -9.11 18.76 10.31
C TRP A 187 -7.95 19.43 9.56
N LYS A 188 -7.43 20.55 10.06
CA LYS A 188 -6.22 21.19 9.51
C LYS A 188 -5.03 20.23 9.48
N GLU A 189 -4.82 19.48 10.56
CA GLU A 189 -3.75 18.47 10.64
C GLU A 189 -3.89 17.37 9.59
N LEU A 190 -5.09 16.79 9.41
CA LEU A 190 -5.36 15.82 8.34
C LEU A 190 -5.08 16.38 6.94
N PHE A 191 -5.52 17.60 6.65
CA PHE A 191 -5.25 18.25 5.36
C PHE A 191 -3.76 18.57 5.17
N PHE A 192 -3.06 18.93 6.24
CA PHE A 192 -1.62 19.19 6.22
C PHE A 192 -0.82 17.91 5.92
N LEU A 193 -1.09 16.81 6.62
CA LEU A 193 -0.42 15.54 6.37
C LEU A 193 -0.69 15.02 4.94
N ARG A 194 -1.94 15.13 4.47
CA ARG A 194 -2.29 14.78 3.08
C ARG A 194 -1.52 15.65 2.08
N LYS A 195 -1.42 16.96 2.33
CA LYS A 195 -0.63 17.87 1.50
C LYS A 195 0.86 17.51 1.50
N CYS A 196 1.48 17.26 2.65
CA CYS A 196 2.90 16.87 2.70
C CYS A 196 3.17 15.56 1.92
N GLN A 197 2.24 14.61 1.97
CA GLN A 197 2.28 13.41 1.15
C GLN A 197 2.18 13.75 -0.35
N ASP A 198 1.21 14.57 -0.76
CA ASP A 198 1.05 14.98 -2.16
C ASP A 198 2.25 15.80 -2.68
N ASP A 199 2.75 16.78 -1.93
CA ASP A 199 3.89 17.63 -2.30
C ASP A 199 5.15 16.79 -2.62
N VAL A 200 5.47 15.77 -1.80
CA VAL A 200 6.59 14.85 -2.06
C VAL A 200 6.32 13.98 -3.29
N LEU A 201 5.16 13.36 -3.38
CA LEU A 201 4.92 12.28 -4.35
C LEU A 201 4.53 12.78 -5.74
N ILE A 202 3.80 13.89 -5.82
CA ILE A 202 3.49 14.56 -7.08
C ILE A 202 4.77 15.11 -7.71
N SER A 203 5.76 15.54 -6.92
CA SER A 203 7.07 15.93 -7.47
C SER A 203 7.73 14.79 -8.26
N LEU A 204 7.66 13.55 -7.74
CA LEU A 204 8.18 12.34 -8.38
C LEU A 204 7.34 11.91 -9.59
N ILE A 205 6.00 12.01 -9.51
CA ILE A 205 5.10 11.78 -10.65
C ILE A 205 5.44 12.72 -11.81
N ARG A 206 5.63 14.02 -11.53
CA ARG A 206 5.97 15.04 -12.53
C ARG A 206 7.37 14.84 -13.10
N ALA A 207 8.36 14.51 -12.27
CA ALA A 207 9.70 14.17 -12.72
C ALA A 207 9.67 12.96 -13.67
N ARG A 208 8.95 11.89 -13.31
CA ARG A 208 8.80 10.71 -14.17
C ARG A 208 8.07 11.03 -15.48
N LYS A 209 6.98 11.81 -15.42
CA LYS A 209 6.26 12.25 -16.62
C LYS A 209 7.19 12.98 -17.60
N LYS A 210 7.98 13.94 -17.11
CA LYS A 210 8.97 14.69 -17.90
C LYS A 210 10.02 13.78 -18.54
N ALA A 211 10.60 12.86 -17.76
CA ALA A 211 11.60 11.91 -18.27
C ALA A 211 11.03 10.99 -19.37
N LYS A 212 9.77 10.56 -19.23
CA LYS A 212 9.06 9.77 -20.26
C LYS A 212 8.83 10.58 -21.54
N GLU A 213 8.42 11.84 -21.42
CA GLU A 213 8.21 12.75 -22.56
C GLU A 213 9.53 13.05 -23.29
N GLU A 214 10.62 13.33 -22.57
CA GLU A 214 11.96 13.54 -23.13
C GLU A 214 12.47 12.30 -23.88
N ARG A 215 12.28 11.09 -23.33
CA ARG A 215 12.66 9.83 -24.00
C ARG A 215 11.86 9.62 -25.29
N VAL A 216 10.55 9.87 -25.27
CA VAL A 216 9.70 9.74 -26.47
C VAL A 216 10.12 10.72 -27.57
N ASN A 217 10.54 11.94 -27.21
CA ASN A 217 11.04 12.90 -28.19
C ASN A 217 12.41 12.46 -28.76
N LYS A 218 13.37 12.08 -27.91
CA LYS A 218 14.67 11.55 -28.35
C LYS A 218 14.53 10.34 -29.29
N SER A 219 13.61 9.40 -29.00
CA SER A 219 13.35 8.24 -29.86
C SER A 219 12.73 8.55 -31.24
N LYS A 220 12.22 9.78 -31.44
CA LYS A 220 11.74 10.24 -32.75
C LYS A 220 12.82 10.95 -33.55
N GLU A 221 13.77 11.58 -32.87
CA GLU A 221 14.90 12.32 -33.45
C GLU A 221 16.05 11.37 -33.80
N ASP A 222 16.46 10.53 -32.84
CA ASP A 222 17.46 9.48 -33.01
C ASP A 222 16.79 8.12 -33.27
N LYS A 223 16.99 7.55 -34.47
CA LYS A 223 16.67 6.14 -34.78
C LYS A 223 17.64 5.14 -34.12
N LYS A 224 18.05 5.40 -32.87
CA LYS A 224 18.86 4.49 -32.05
C LYS A 224 18.04 4.07 -30.84
N ASP A 225 17.90 2.75 -30.69
CA ASP A 225 17.31 2.17 -29.50
C ASP A 225 18.33 2.31 -28.37
N TYR A 226 18.20 3.38 -27.58
CA TYR A 226 19.01 3.55 -26.38
C TYR A 226 18.55 2.52 -25.35
N GLU A 227 19.30 1.42 -25.22
CA GLU A 227 19.19 0.40 -24.16
C GLU A 227 19.49 0.93 -22.74
N ASP A 228 19.39 2.25 -22.52
CA ASP A 228 19.23 2.81 -21.19
C ASP A 228 18.04 2.13 -20.51
N GLU A 229 18.34 1.50 -19.37
CA GLU A 229 17.55 0.52 -18.61
C GLU A 229 16.14 1.01 -18.26
N TYR A 230 15.23 1.03 -19.23
CA TYR A 230 13.88 1.57 -19.05
C TYR A 230 13.04 0.63 -18.19
N VAL A 231 13.05 0.89 -16.89
CA VAL A 231 12.10 0.25 -15.99
C VAL A 231 10.73 0.88 -16.19
N LEU A 232 9.79 0.12 -16.78
CA LEU A 232 8.38 0.50 -16.83
C LEU A 232 7.87 0.77 -15.41
N SER A 233 7.37 1.98 -15.15
CA SER A 233 6.86 2.37 -13.85
C SER A 233 5.34 2.25 -13.77
N TYR A 234 4.79 2.02 -12.58
CA TYR A 234 3.34 2.07 -12.39
C TYR A 234 2.77 3.48 -12.62
N VAL A 235 3.54 4.54 -12.37
CA VAL A 235 3.18 5.91 -12.79
C VAL A 235 3.02 5.99 -14.32
N ASP A 236 3.86 5.33 -15.12
CA ASP A 236 3.77 5.36 -16.59
C ASP A 236 2.46 4.77 -17.11
N THR A 237 1.95 3.74 -16.43
CA THR A 237 0.72 3.04 -16.81
C THR A 237 -0.50 3.82 -16.35
N LEU A 238 -0.46 4.40 -15.14
CA LEU A 238 -1.51 5.28 -14.62
C LEU A 238 -1.68 6.56 -15.46
N LEU A 239 -0.60 7.18 -15.95
CA LEU A 239 -0.63 8.35 -16.86
C LEU A 239 -1.33 8.08 -18.21
N ALA A 240 -1.40 6.81 -18.60
CA ALA A 240 -2.05 6.35 -19.83
C ALA A 240 -3.52 5.95 -19.63
N LEU A 241 -4.00 5.85 -18.39
CA LEU A 241 -5.39 5.47 -18.10
C LEU A 241 -6.39 6.60 -18.33
N GLU A 242 -7.57 6.22 -18.81
CA GLU A 242 -8.77 7.04 -18.84
C GLU A 242 -9.88 6.32 -18.05
N LEU A 243 -10.57 7.06 -17.18
CA LEU A 243 -11.63 6.54 -16.31
C LEU A 243 -12.90 6.29 -17.14
N PRO A 244 -13.47 5.07 -17.18
CA PRO A 244 -14.50 4.72 -18.17
C PRO A 244 -15.80 5.52 -18.04
N GLU A 245 -16.16 5.89 -16.81
CA GLU A 245 -17.42 6.57 -16.49
C GLU A 245 -17.28 8.10 -16.61
N GLU A 246 -16.12 8.64 -16.22
CA GLU A 246 -15.84 10.09 -16.22
C GLU A 246 -15.19 10.62 -17.51
N LYS A 247 -14.73 9.73 -18.41
CA LYS A 247 -14.10 10.05 -19.70
C LYS A 247 -12.96 11.09 -19.57
N ARG A 248 -12.12 10.88 -18.56
CA ARG A 248 -10.98 11.74 -18.23
C ARG A 248 -9.81 10.91 -17.70
N LYS A 249 -8.62 11.49 -17.71
CA LYS A 249 -7.46 10.90 -17.03
C LYS A 249 -7.57 11.04 -15.51
N LEU A 250 -6.82 10.20 -14.80
CA LEU A 250 -6.55 10.35 -13.38
C LEU A 250 -5.84 11.69 -13.11
N LYS A 251 -6.19 12.34 -12.00
CA LYS A 251 -5.45 13.49 -11.46
C LYS A 251 -4.23 13.02 -10.69
N GLU A 252 -3.27 13.91 -10.47
CA GLU A 252 -2.02 13.56 -9.76
C GLU A 252 -2.31 13.09 -8.33
N GLU A 253 -3.27 13.68 -7.63
CA GLU A 253 -3.70 13.27 -6.28
C GLU A 253 -4.43 11.92 -6.29
N GLU A 254 -5.05 11.53 -7.40
CA GLU A 254 -5.70 10.21 -7.57
C GLU A 254 -4.65 9.14 -7.92
N MET A 255 -3.61 9.51 -8.68
CA MET A 255 -2.46 8.63 -8.90
C MET A 255 -1.73 8.35 -7.58
N VAL A 256 -1.47 9.38 -6.76
CA VAL A 256 -0.86 9.21 -5.43
C VAL A 256 -1.61 8.18 -4.58
N THR A 257 -2.95 8.18 -4.59
CA THR A 257 -3.73 7.23 -3.76
C THR A 257 -3.82 5.82 -4.34
N ASN A 258 -3.35 5.60 -5.57
CA ASN A 258 -3.29 4.28 -6.23
C ASN A 258 -1.94 3.57 -6.11
N LEU A 259 -0.84 4.31 -5.91
CA LEU A 259 0.51 3.75 -5.79
C LEU A 259 0.63 2.73 -4.64
N ILE A 260 1.63 1.84 -4.72
CA ILE A 260 1.75 0.67 -3.85
C ILE A 260 2.51 1.03 -2.57
N TRP A 261 1.78 1.33 -1.49
CA TRP A 261 2.37 1.97 -0.30
C TRP A 261 2.79 1.07 0.85
N LYS A 262 2.18 -0.12 1.01
CA LYS A 262 2.41 -0.97 2.18
C LYS A 262 2.44 -2.44 1.82
N PHE A 263 3.55 -3.09 2.15
CA PHE A 263 3.58 -4.51 2.46
C PHE A 263 3.83 -4.62 3.97
N GLU A 264 2.92 -5.27 4.67
CA GLU A 264 2.96 -5.47 6.12
C GLU A 264 3.44 -6.89 6.39
N TRP A 265 4.48 -7.04 7.20
CA TRP A 265 5.08 -8.32 7.58
C TRP A 265 4.93 -8.49 9.08
N LYS A 266 4.19 -9.52 9.52
CA LYS A 266 3.96 -9.84 10.94
C LYS A 266 3.93 -11.35 11.16
N ALA A 267 4.34 -11.75 12.36
CA ALA A 267 4.22 -13.12 12.84
C ALA A 267 2.78 -13.46 13.24
N VAL A 268 2.51 -14.76 13.40
CA VAL A 268 1.22 -15.32 13.85
C VAL A 268 1.51 -16.15 15.11
N ASP A 269 0.74 -15.95 16.18
CA ASP A 269 0.94 -16.67 17.44
C ASP A 269 0.69 -18.19 17.27
N GLY A 270 1.62 -19.01 17.76
CA GLY A 270 1.48 -20.47 17.76
C GLY A 270 2.71 -21.22 18.27
N ASP A 271 3.90 -20.83 17.81
CA ASP A 271 5.19 -21.35 18.29
C ASP A 271 6.02 -20.21 18.89
N GLY A 272 6.66 -20.45 20.02
CA GLY A 272 7.14 -19.39 20.92
C GLY A 272 8.36 -18.60 20.42
N VAL A 273 8.12 -17.40 19.88
CA VAL A 273 9.06 -16.26 19.90
C VAL A 273 8.27 -14.96 20.12
N ASP A 274 8.53 -14.26 21.22
CA ASP A 274 7.95 -12.94 21.54
C ASP A 274 8.96 -11.82 21.27
N LEU A 275 8.57 -10.85 20.42
CA LEU A 275 9.30 -9.60 20.15
C LEU A 275 8.32 -8.48 19.75
N SER A 276 7.57 -7.95 20.72
CA SER A 276 6.68 -6.78 20.54
C SER A 276 7.38 -5.59 19.85
N GLU A 277 6.82 -5.01 18.78
CA GLU A 277 5.90 -3.85 18.89
C GLU A 277 4.77 -3.82 17.82
N LYS A 278 3.90 -2.80 17.87
CA LYS A 278 2.49 -2.84 17.42
C LYS A 278 2.17 -1.78 16.34
N GLU A 279 1.50 -2.13 15.21
CA GLU A 279 0.49 -1.25 14.56
C GLU A 279 -0.29 -1.88 13.37
N GLU A 280 -1.57 -1.49 13.20
CA GLU A 280 -2.66 -2.04 12.33
C GLU A 280 -2.24 -2.33 10.84
N PHE A 281 -2.84 -3.23 10.01
CA PHE A 281 -4.30 -3.41 9.80
C PHE A 281 -4.86 -4.66 9.02
N THR A 282 -4.18 -5.33 8.05
CA THR A 282 -4.85 -6.30 7.08
C THR A 282 -4.33 -7.76 7.04
N ILE A 283 -5.19 -8.71 6.64
CA ILE A 283 -5.04 -10.19 6.73
C ILE A 283 -4.13 -10.82 5.65
N VAL A 284 -3.17 -11.69 6.05
CA VAL A 284 -2.48 -12.69 5.18
C VAL A 284 -2.16 -13.99 5.98
N MET A 285 -1.57 -14.99 5.30
CA MET A 285 -1.56 -16.44 5.58
C MET A 285 -0.97 -16.93 6.92
N LYS A 286 -1.46 -18.12 7.32
CA LYS A 286 -1.23 -18.80 8.60
C LYS A 286 0.23 -19.24 8.89
N ASN A 287 1.04 -19.57 7.87
CA ASN A 287 2.44 -20.02 8.03
C ASN A 287 3.32 -19.53 6.85
N PRO A 288 4.23 -18.56 7.06
CA PRO A 288 5.31 -18.21 6.12
C PRO A 288 6.52 -19.15 6.25
N LEU A 289 7.29 -19.31 5.18
CA LEU A 289 8.46 -20.21 5.11
C LEU A 289 9.69 -19.66 5.83
N GLN A 290 10.42 -20.51 6.55
CA GLN A 290 11.77 -20.22 7.05
C GLN A 290 12.84 -20.56 6.00
N THR A 291 13.82 -19.67 5.82
CA THR A 291 15.02 -19.94 5.01
C THR A 291 16.15 -20.49 5.88
N HIS A 292 16.42 -21.80 5.78
CA HIS A 292 17.66 -22.37 6.31
C HIS A 292 18.84 -22.04 5.39
N VAL A 293 19.80 -21.26 5.88
CA VAL A 293 21.07 -21.01 5.20
C VAL A 293 22.08 -22.06 5.68
N CYS A 294 22.15 -23.18 4.97
CA CYS A 294 23.21 -24.17 5.19
C CYS A 294 24.50 -23.71 4.50
N PRO A 295 25.69 -23.86 5.12
CA PRO A 295 26.95 -23.73 4.41
C PRO A 295 27.01 -24.71 3.24
N ARG A 296 27.60 -24.31 2.11
CA ARG A 296 28.05 -25.31 1.13
C ARG A 296 29.18 -26.10 1.77
N LEU A 297 28.94 -27.38 2.01
CA LEU A 297 30.02 -28.35 2.15
C LEU A 297 30.88 -28.27 0.87
N LYS A 298 32.21 -28.23 1.06
CA LYS A 298 33.18 -28.33 -0.04
C LYS A 298 33.27 -29.76 -0.53
#